data_AF-A0A1C6FN66-F1
#
_entry.id   AF-A0A1C6FN66-F1
#
_cell.length_a   1.000
_cell.length_b   1.000
_cell.length_c   1.000
_cell.angle_alpha   90.00
_cell.angle_beta   90.00
_cell.angle_gamma   90.00
#
_symmetry.space_group_name_H-M   'P 1'
#
loop_
_entity.id
_entity.type
_entity.pdbx_description
1 polymer ?
#
loop_
_entity_poly.entity_id
_entity_poly.type
_entity_poly.pdbx_seq_one_letter_code
_entity_poly.pdbx_strand_id
1 'polypeptide(L)'
;MTNEELISKYYDGNMQALYDLYEQNVGFIQSVAAAVAKDYKNYLRFSDTFEDLVQVGSLTFFEKLKAKKYDARKGSLLTYLTPQLRYAMQEFIENFSSPAGLSHSDFSKIQRCRKLHNEGMSNSDISKELGMDRKTVQSCLSFSFKTETLMIRAETENGIEYIENPGLVVNDLHPDNKVYIEVSLELFKELFENLSARDREILGRKYGAFGYEETSVNDIADYMLITRNAVNKAVNSATEILRKEYHNGSKLKWWRLCNRAVKDALEGRTA
;
A
#
# COMPACT_ATOMS: atom_id res chain seq x y z
N MET A 1 29.98 40.24 -12.85
CA MET A 1 30.85 39.42 -11.98
C MET A 1 30.56 37.97 -12.30
N THR A 2 31.59 37.15 -12.37
CA THR A 2 31.45 35.71 -12.63
C THR A 2 31.04 34.97 -11.36
N ASN A 3 30.52 33.74 -11.52
CA ASN A 3 30.16 32.89 -10.39
C ASN A 3 31.38 32.59 -9.50
N GLU A 4 32.54 32.38 -10.11
CA GLU A 4 33.79 32.08 -9.42
C GLU A 4 34.31 33.28 -8.61
N GLU A 5 34.19 34.51 -9.14
CA GLU A 5 34.50 35.74 -8.41
C GLU A 5 33.60 35.93 -7.18
N LEU A 6 32.30 35.69 -7.35
CA LEU A 6 31.31 35.78 -6.27
C LEU A 6 31.58 34.76 -5.17
N ILE A 7 31.95 33.53 -5.54
CA ILE A 7 32.32 32.49 -4.57
C ILE A 7 33.56 32.90 -3.77
N SER A 8 34.60 33.42 -4.42
CA SER A 8 35.80 33.89 -3.70
C SER A 8 35.42 34.95 -2.66
N LYS A 9 34.65 35.97 -3.07
CA LYS A 9 34.17 37.02 -2.16
C LYS A 9 33.36 36.46 -0.99
N TYR A 10 32.49 35.49 -1.26
CA TYR A 10 31.72 34.80 -0.22
C TYR A 10 32.64 34.05 0.75
N TYR A 11 33.63 33.32 0.24
CA TYR A 11 34.56 32.55 1.08
C TYR A 11 35.47 33.45 1.93
N ASP A 12 35.75 34.66 1.46
CA ASP A 12 36.45 35.73 2.17
C ASP A 12 35.56 36.46 3.22
N GLY A 13 34.31 36.03 3.38
CA GLY A 13 33.40 36.51 4.44
C GLY A 13 32.30 37.47 3.98
N ASN A 14 32.21 37.80 2.68
CA ASN A 14 31.15 38.65 2.17
C ASN A 14 29.84 37.88 1.98
N MET A 15 28.94 37.95 2.95
CA MET A 15 27.63 37.29 2.89
C MET A 15 26.73 37.83 1.78
N GLN A 16 26.88 39.09 1.34
CA GLN A 16 26.10 39.63 0.23
C GLN A 16 26.41 38.92 -1.08
N ALA A 17 27.67 38.52 -1.27
CA ALA A 17 28.08 37.76 -2.46
C ALA A 17 27.37 36.40 -2.59
N LEU A 18 26.90 35.82 -1.47
CA LEU A 18 26.10 34.58 -1.52
C LEU A 18 24.69 34.83 -2.08
N TYR A 19 24.06 35.95 -1.72
CA TYR A 19 22.75 36.33 -2.23
C TYR A 19 22.83 36.73 -3.70
N ASP A 20 23.82 37.54 -4.07
CA ASP A 20 24.04 37.92 -5.47
C ASP A 20 24.30 36.68 -6.36
N LEU A 21 25.03 35.69 -5.84
CA LEU A 21 25.26 34.41 -6.51
C LEU A 21 23.97 33.61 -6.66
N TYR A 22 23.09 33.61 -5.65
CA TYR A 22 21.78 32.97 -5.76
C TYR A 22 20.90 33.64 -6.81
N GLU A 23 20.78 34.97 -6.76
CA GLU A 23 19.97 35.74 -7.73
C GLU A 23 20.43 35.51 -9.17
N GLN A 24 21.74 35.46 -9.41
CA GLN A 24 22.29 35.16 -10.74
C GLN A 24 21.96 33.75 -11.23
N ASN A 25 21.75 32.78 -10.32
CA ASN A 25 21.63 31.37 -10.66
C ASN A 25 20.23 30.79 -10.36
N VAL A 26 19.24 31.59 -9.93
CA VAL A 26 17.88 31.11 -9.66
C VAL A 26 17.22 30.49 -10.91
N GLY A 27 17.44 31.09 -12.09
CA GLY A 27 16.96 30.54 -13.36
C GLY A 27 17.59 29.20 -13.71
N PHE A 28 18.85 28.97 -13.32
CA PHE A 28 19.49 27.66 -13.45
C PHE A 28 18.83 26.62 -12.54
N ILE A 29 18.56 26.95 -11.27
CA ILE A 29 17.88 26.04 -10.35
C ILE A 29 16.49 25.65 -10.88
N GLN A 30 15.73 26.64 -11.39
CA GLN A 30 14.43 26.41 -12.03
C GLN A 30 14.56 25.49 -13.26
N SER A 31 15.60 25.65 -14.07
CA SER A 31 15.84 24.79 -15.24
C SER A 31 16.12 23.33 -14.85
N VAL A 32 16.86 23.12 -13.76
CA VAL A 32 17.14 21.78 -13.21
C VAL A 32 15.86 21.18 -12.65
N ALA A 33 15.08 21.95 -11.89
CA ALA A 33 13.78 21.52 -11.37
C ALA A 33 12.83 21.11 -12.51
N ALA A 34 12.79 21.88 -13.61
CA ALA A 34 11.96 21.56 -14.77
C ALA A 34 12.40 20.25 -15.46
N ALA A 35 13.71 20.02 -15.58
CA ALA A 35 14.25 18.78 -16.13
C ALA A 35 13.88 17.58 -15.24
N VAL A 36 14.03 17.69 -13.91
CA VAL A 36 13.64 16.64 -12.97
C VAL A 36 12.13 16.40 -13.02
N ALA A 37 11.30 17.45 -12.99
CA ALA A 37 9.85 17.33 -13.08
C ALA A 37 9.41 16.60 -14.38
N LYS A 38 10.08 16.86 -15.50
CA LYS A 38 9.84 16.17 -16.77
C LYS A 38 10.17 14.68 -16.69
N ASP A 39 11.33 14.34 -16.12
CA ASP A 39 11.80 12.96 -16.00
C ASP A 39 10.90 12.13 -15.06
N TYR A 40 10.34 12.77 -14.04
CA TYR A 40 9.50 12.13 -13.01
C TYR A 40 8.02 12.47 -13.11
N LYS A 41 7.53 12.99 -14.24
CA LYS A 41 6.14 13.48 -14.42
C LYS A 41 5.05 12.50 -13.97
N ASN A 42 5.30 11.19 -14.07
CA ASN A 42 4.34 10.14 -13.71
C ASN A 42 4.26 9.87 -12.20
N TYR A 43 5.12 10.51 -11.40
CA TYR A 43 5.25 10.35 -9.96
C TYR A 43 4.92 11.63 -9.18
N LEU A 44 4.68 12.74 -9.89
CA LEU A 44 4.28 14.01 -9.29
C LEU A 44 2.81 13.95 -8.91
N ARG A 45 2.50 14.36 -7.67
CA ARG A 45 1.16 14.27 -7.08
C ARG A 45 0.36 15.55 -7.21
N PHE A 46 1.02 16.70 -7.10
CA PHE A 46 0.36 17.98 -6.91
C PHE A 46 0.74 18.95 -8.03
N SER A 47 -0.14 19.92 -8.31
CA SER A 47 0.16 21.04 -9.19
C SER A 47 1.39 21.82 -8.71
N ASP A 48 1.59 21.86 -7.40
CA ASP A 48 2.58 22.72 -6.74
C ASP A 48 3.93 22.03 -6.55
N THR A 49 4.05 20.75 -6.92
CA THR A 49 5.29 19.97 -6.76
C THR A 49 6.47 20.63 -7.48
N PHE A 50 6.24 21.41 -8.55
CA PHE A 50 7.31 22.15 -9.19
C PHE A 50 7.92 23.23 -8.28
N GLU A 51 7.10 23.99 -7.56
CA GLU A 51 7.59 25.02 -6.63
C GLU A 51 8.38 24.39 -5.48
N ASP A 52 7.93 23.24 -4.98
CA ASP A 52 8.66 22.47 -3.98
C ASP A 52 10.05 22.05 -4.48
N LEU A 53 10.15 21.56 -5.73
CA LEU A 53 11.44 21.21 -6.33
C LEU A 53 12.38 22.40 -6.44
N VAL A 54 11.86 23.58 -6.81
CA VAL A 54 12.65 24.82 -6.85
C VAL A 54 13.17 25.15 -5.46
N GLN A 55 12.33 25.07 -4.42
CA GLN A 55 12.72 25.33 -3.03
C GLN A 55 13.79 24.34 -2.53
N VAL A 56 13.63 23.05 -2.80
CA VAL A 56 14.63 22.00 -2.47
C VAL A 56 15.94 22.28 -3.20
N GLY A 57 15.87 22.68 -4.46
CA GLY A 57 17.03 23.11 -5.24
C GLY A 57 17.75 24.31 -4.62
N SER A 58 17.00 25.35 -4.24
CA SER A 58 17.55 26.54 -3.59
C SER A 58 18.21 26.22 -2.25
N LEU A 59 17.60 25.38 -1.42
CA LEU A 59 18.20 24.94 -0.16
C LEU A 59 19.52 24.20 -0.41
N THR A 60 19.50 23.23 -1.33
CA THR A 60 20.68 22.43 -1.68
C THR A 60 21.80 23.30 -2.24
N PHE A 61 21.47 24.30 -3.05
CA PHE A 61 22.43 25.28 -3.58
C PHE A 61 23.19 25.97 -2.44
N PHE A 62 22.47 26.52 -1.44
CA PHE A 62 23.09 27.17 -0.29
C PHE A 62 23.91 26.19 0.56
N GLU A 63 23.42 24.98 0.80
CA GLU A 63 24.13 23.96 1.59
C GLU A 63 25.47 23.57 0.95
N LYS A 64 25.50 23.31 -0.37
CA LYS A 64 26.72 22.92 -1.06
C LYS A 64 27.76 24.04 -1.10
N LEU A 65 27.32 25.30 -1.20
CA LEU A 65 28.21 26.46 -1.13
C LEU A 65 28.75 26.67 0.28
N LYS A 66 27.91 26.57 1.32
CA LYS A 66 28.31 26.66 2.72
C LYS A 66 29.32 25.60 3.12
N ALA A 67 29.28 24.42 2.49
CA ALA A 67 30.24 23.34 2.74
C ALA A 67 31.67 23.66 2.25
N LYS A 68 31.87 24.71 1.43
CA LYS A 68 33.17 25.17 0.90
C LYS A 68 34.00 24.08 0.21
N LYS A 69 33.35 23.15 -0.51
CA LYS A 69 34.00 22.02 -1.21
C LYS A 69 34.17 22.22 -2.72
N TYR A 70 33.68 23.34 -3.27
CA TYR A 70 33.82 23.63 -4.69
C TYR A 70 35.26 24.00 -5.06
N ASP A 71 35.74 23.47 -6.18
CA ASP A 71 37.07 23.74 -6.73
C ASP A 71 36.94 24.16 -8.20
N ALA A 72 37.18 25.45 -8.46
CA ALA A 72 37.07 26.05 -9.79
C ALA A 72 38.05 25.45 -10.83
N ARG A 73 39.11 24.76 -10.38
CA ARG A 73 40.05 24.08 -11.29
C ARG A 73 39.45 22.83 -11.92
N LYS A 74 38.43 22.23 -11.30
CA LYS A 74 37.82 20.97 -11.72
C LYS A 74 36.63 21.16 -12.67
N GLY A 75 36.11 22.37 -12.78
CA GLY A 75 34.98 22.71 -13.65
C GLY A 75 34.19 23.90 -13.12
N SER A 76 33.22 24.36 -13.91
CA SER A 76 32.34 25.48 -13.55
C SER A 76 31.40 25.14 -12.39
N LEU A 77 30.95 26.16 -11.66
CA LEU A 77 30.04 25.99 -10.52
C LEU A 77 28.77 25.22 -10.90
N LEU A 78 28.17 25.57 -12.04
CA LEU A 78 26.91 24.95 -12.47
C LEU A 78 27.09 23.47 -12.78
N THR A 79 28.21 23.12 -13.43
CA THR A 79 28.57 21.71 -13.68
C THR A 79 28.78 20.98 -12.36
N TYR A 80 29.46 21.62 -11.39
CA TYR A 80 29.64 21.05 -10.06
C TYR A 80 28.31 20.80 -9.37
N LEU A 81 27.35 21.75 -9.41
CA LEU A 81 26.08 21.73 -8.67
C LEU A 81 24.97 20.87 -9.30
N THR A 82 24.99 20.70 -10.62
CA THR A 82 23.94 19.98 -11.36
C THR A 82 23.62 18.61 -10.75
N PRO A 83 24.59 17.69 -10.51
CA PRO A 83 24.26 16.36 -9.99
C PRO A 83 23.68 16.39 -8.56
N GLN A 84 24.10 17.32 -7.70
CA GLN A 84 23.60 17.40 -6.32
C GLN A 84 22.19 17.99 -6.29
N LEU A 85 21.91 19.01 -7.10
CA LEU A 85 20.57 19.56 -7.21
C LEU A 85 19.60 18.49 -7.73
N ARG A 86 19.99 17.79 -8.82
CA ARG A 86 19.18 16.69 -9.37
C ARG A 86 18.93 15.59 -8.35
N TYR A 87 19.96 15.19 -7.61
CA TYR A 87 19.82 14.15 -6.58
C TYR A 87 18.87 14.59 -5.45
N ALA A 88 19.03 15.80 -4.90
CA ALA A 88 18.17 16.28 -3.81
C ALA A 88 16.70 16.40 -4.24
N MET A 89 16.46 16.90 -5.46
CA MET A 89 15.12 16.98 -6.04
C MET A 89 14.52 15.58 -6.30
N GLN A 90 15.33 14.63 -6.76
CA GLN A 90 14.91 13.23 -6.92
C GLN A 90 14.55 12.60 -5.56
N GLU A 91 15.42 12.74 -4.56
CA GLU A 91 15.18 12.23 -3.20
C GLU A 91 13.90 12.81 -2.60
N PHE A 92 13.62 14.09 -2.84
CA PHE A 92 12.34 14.70 -2.46
C PHE A 92 11.15 13.99 -3.14
N ILE A 93 11.21 13.77 -4.45
CA ILE A 93 10.14 13.04 -5.16
C ILE A 93 9.97 11.62 -4.59
N GLU A 94 11.07 10.91 -4.36
CA GLU A 94 11.03 9.55 -3.81
C GLU A 94 10.31 9.51 -2.45
N ASN A 95 10.63 10.46 -1.57
CA ASN A 95 10.06 10.55 -0.23
C ASN A 95 8.60 11.01 -0.21
N PHE A 96 8.18 11.86 -1.15
CA PHE A 96 6.83 12.47 -1.15
C PHE A 96 5.89 11.95 -2.25
N SER A 97 6.36 11.03 -3.09
CA SER A 97 5.55 10.37 -4.13
C SER A 97 4.44 9.46 -3.57
N SER A 98 4.52 9.10 -2.29
CA SER A 98 3.53 8.26 -1.58
C SER A 98 3.37 8.74 -0.12
N PRO A 99 2.17 8.66 0.50
CA PRO A 99 1.98 9.05 1.90
C PRO A 99 2.83 8.23 2.88
N ALA A 100 3.20 7.00 2.50
CA ALA A 100 4.04 6.12 3.31
C ALA A 100 5.56 6.38 3.12
N GLY A 101 5.94 7.25 2.18
CA GLY A 101 7.31 7.38 1.69
C GLY A 101 7.80 6.12 0.98
N LEU A 102 8.84 6.24 0.15
CA LEU A 102 9.51 5.10 -0.47
C LEU A 102 11.01 5.23 -0.30
N SER A 103 11.68 4.10 -0.07
CA SER A 103 13.14 4.06 -0.10
C SER A 103 13.64 4.27 -1.53
N HIS A 104 14.84 4.85 -1.69
CA HIS A 104 15.50 5.00 -2.99
C HIS A 104 15.58 3.66 -3.77
N SER A 105 15.89 2.57 -3.05
CA SER A 105 15.99 1.23 -3.62
C SER A 105 14.65 0.76 -4.19
N ASP A 106 13.56 0.94 -3.44
CA ASP A 106 12.24 0.46 -3.87
C ASP A 106 11.66 1.33 -4.99
N PHE A 107 11.84 2.65 -4.91
CA PHE A 107 11.45 3.55 -5.99
C PHE A 107 12.19 3.19 -7.29
N SER A 108 13.51 2.97 -7.22
CA SER A 108 14.34 2.59 -8.37
C SER A 108 13.91 1.25 -8.97
N LYS A 109 13.59 0.24 -8.15
CA LYS A 109 13.03 -1.05 -8.62
C LYS A 109 11.71 -0.84 -9.36
N ILE A 110 10.80 -0.04 -8.82
CA ILE A 110 9.50 0.24 -9.43
C ILE A 110 9.69 0.93 -10.79
N GLN A 111 10.56 1.94 -10.85
CA GLN A 111 10.86 2.66 -12.09
C GLN A 111 11.46 1.75 -13.16
N ARG A 112 12.44 0.90 -12.79
CA ARG A 112 13.06 -0.06 -13.71
C ARG A 112 12.07 -1.10 -14.22
N CYS A 113 11.26 -1.69 -13.33
CA CYS A 113 10.23 -2.65 -13.73
C CYS A 113 9.24 -2.03 -14.72
N ARG A 114 8.75 -0.82 -14.44
CA ARG A 114 7.81 -0.11 -15.32
C ARG A 114 8.43 0.27 -16.65
N LYS A 115 9.69 0.72 -16.68
CA LYS A 115 10.40 1.03 -17.91
C LYS A 115 10.44 -0.19 -18.83
N LEU A 116 10.92 -1.32 -18.32
CA LEU A 116 11.05 -2.56 -19.10
C LEU A 116 9.69 -3.13 -19.53
N HIS A 117 8.68 -3.02 -18.68
CA HIS A 117 7.31 -3.41 -19.02
C HIS A 117 6.73 -2.53 -20.14
N ASN A 118 6.98 -1.21 -20.11
CA ASN A 118 6.55 -0.28 -21.17
C ASN A 118 7.31 -0.51 -22.48
N GLU A 119 8.51 -1.08 -22.43
CA GLU A 119 9.28 -1.55 -23.59
C GLU A 119 8.77 -2.90 -24.15
N GLY A 120 7.75 -3.51 -23.51
CA GLY A 120 7.06 -4.71 -23.98
C GLY A 120 7.59 -6.03 -23.41
N MET A 121 8.49 -6.00 -22.42
CA MET A 121 9.00 -7.22 -21.80
C MET A 121 7.99 -7.90 -20.89
N SER A 122 7.99 -9.25 -20.89
CA SER A 122 7.14 -10.02 -19.98
C SER A 122 7.65 -9.94 -18.54
N ASN A 123 6.76 -10.15 -17.55
CA ASN A 123 7.15 -10.19 -16.13
C ASN A 123 8.24 -11.24 -15.86
N SER A 124 8.28 -12.32 -16.65
CA SER A 124 9.29 -13.37 -16.51
C SER A 124 10.66 -12.96 -17.03
N ASP A 125 10.71 -12.12 -18.06
CA ASP A 125 11.96 -11.60 -18.63
C ASP A 125 12.50 -10.46 -17.77
N ILE A 126 11.62 -9.58 -17.27
CA ILE A 126 11.97 -8.53 -16.29
C ILE A 126 12.59 -9.15 -15.03
N SER A 127 12.00 -10.24 -14.53
CA SER A 127 12.53 -10.99 -13.38
C SER A 127 13.95 -11.50 -13.61
N LYS A 128 14.24 -12.04 -14.81
CA LYS A 128 15.58 -12.50 -15.18
C LYS A 128 16.57 -11.34 -15.35
N GLU A 129 16.16 -10.31 -16.06
CA GLU A 129 16.99 -9.14 -16.38
C GLU A 129 17.42 -8.37 -15.13
N LEU A 130 16.49 -8.14 -14.20
CA LEU A 130 16.74 -7.40 -12.96
C LEU A 130 17.24 -8.29 -11.81
N GLY A 131 17.28 -9.62 -12.00
CA GLY A 131 17.65 -10.57 -10.94
C GLY A 131 16.70 -10.56 -9.74
N MET A 132 15.41 -10.30 -9.99
CA MET A 132 14.36 -10.18 -8.97
C MET A 132 13.40 -11.36 -9.04
N ASP A 133 12.75 -11.71 -7.93
CA ASP A 133 11.69 -12.71 -7.96
C ASP A 133 10.42 -12.18 -8.65
N ARG A 134 9.64 -13.10 -9.23
CA ARG A 134 8.42 -12.74 -9.97
C ARG A 134 7.37 -12.03 -9.10
N LYS A 135 7.31 -12.33 -7.79
CA LYS A 135 6.34 -11.68 -6.90
C LYS A 135 6.72 -10.22 -6.69
N THR A 136 8.00 -9.91 -6.47
CA THR A 136 8.44 -8.52 -6.37
C THR A 136 8.24 -7.75 -7.67
N VAL A 137 8.49 -8.35 -8.84
CA VAL A 137 8.18 -7.72 -10.13
C VAL A 137 6.69 -7.40 -10.23
N GLN A 138 5.82 -8.36 -9.88
CA GLN A 138 4.37 -8.13 -9.87
C GLN A 138 3.99 -6.99 -8.91
N SER A 139 4.53 -6.99 -7.69
CA SER A 139 4.30 -5.92 -6.71
C SER A 139 4.74 -4.55 -7.20
N CYS A 140 5.91 -4.46 -7.86
CA CYS A 140 6.41 -3.22 -8.43
C CYS A 140 5.51 -2.68 -9.55
N LEU A 141 4.96 -3.56 -10.39
CA LEU A 141 4.04 -3.17 -11.47
C LEU A 141 2.66 -2.80 -10.94
N SER A 142 2.17 -3.48 -9.89
CA SER A 142 0.87 -3.18 -9.27
C SER A 142 0.88 -1.99 -8.32
N PHE A 143 2.05 -1.56 -7.84
CA PHE A 143 2.15 -0.43 -6.93
C PHE A 143 1.56 0.83 -7.58
N SER A 144 0.63 1.51 -6.92
CA SER A 144 0.04 2.75 -7.41
C SER A 144 0.59 3.95 -6.64
N PHE A 145 1.03 4.97 -7.36
CA PHE A 145 1.35 6.27 -6.78
C PHE A 145 0.11 7.17 -6.65
N LYS A 146 -1.04 6.75 -7.22
CA LYS A 146 -2.30 7.46 -7.06
C LYS A 146 -2.92 7.10 -5.71
N THR A 147 -3.36 8.10 -4.98
CA THR A 147 -4.17 7.93 -3.76
C THR A 147 -5.50 8.64 -3.94
N GLU A 148 -6.53 8.03 -3.39
CA GLU A 148 -7.86 8.64 -3.29
C GLU A 148 -7.96 9.43 -1.98
N THR A 149 -8.66 10.55 -2.03
CA THR A 149 -8.98 11.33 -0.82
C THR A 149 -10.14 10.66 -0.09
N LEU A 150 -10.02 10.50 1.22
CA LEU A 150 -11.08 9.92 2.05
C LEU A 150 -12.32 10.82 2.14
N MET A 151 -12.09 12.13 2.23
CA MET A 151 -13.14 13.14 2.36
C MET A 151 -13.08 14.11 1.20
N ILE A 152 -14.21 14.35 0.54
CA ILE A 152 -14.36 15.33 -0.52
C ILE A 152 -14.86 16.63 0.12
N ARG A 153 -14.15 17.73 -0.14
CA ARG A 153 -14.61 19.06 0.23
C ARG A 153 -15.75 19.48 -0.71
N ALA A 154 -16.92 19.76 -0.15
CA ALA A 154 -18.09 20.26 -0.86
C ALA A 154 -18.45 21.66 -0.36
N GLU A 155 -18.70 22.58 -1.27
CA GLU A 155 -19.26 23.90 -0.93
C GLU A 155 -20.78 23.81 -0.99
N THR A 156 -21.42 24.04 0.15
CA THR A 156 -22.88 24.02 0.33
C THR A 156 -23.38 25.42 0.66
N GLU A 157 -24.69 25.62 0.64
CA GLU A 157 -25.34 26.88 1.06
C GLU A 157 -24.98 27.28 2.51
N ASN A 158 -24.61 26.31 3.34
CA ASN A 158 -24.22 26.52 4.75
C ASN A 158 -22.70 26.63 4.96
N GLY A 159 -21.91 26.63 3.89
CA GLY A 159 -20.44 26.71 3.92
C GLY A 159 -19.75 25.43 3.46
N ILE A 160 -18.52 25.21 3.94
CA ILE A 160 -17.67 24.09 3.51
C ILE A 160 -17.99 22.85 4.35
N GLU A 161 -18.44 21.79 3.69
CA GLU A 161 -18.63 20.46 4.28
C GLU A 161 -17.59 19.47 3.73
N TYR A 162 -17.28 18.43 4.52
CA TYR A 162 -16.43 17.33 4.12
C TYR A 162 -17.26 16.04 4.13
N ILE A 163 -17.45 15.45 2.95
CA ILE A 163 -18.31 14.26 2.75
C ILE A 163 -17.41 13.06 2.47
N GLU A 164 -17.74 11.88 2.99
CA GLU A 164 -17.03 10.65 2.65
C GLU A 164 -17.04 10.43 1.13
N ASN A 165 -15.89 10.06 0.57
CA ASN A 165 -15.76 9.84 -0.86
C ASN A 165 -16.63 8.63 -1.27
N PRO A 166 -17.69 8.82 -2.08
CA PRO A 166 -18.62 7.75 -2.45
C PRO A 166 -17.98 6.69 -3.36
N GLY A 167 -16.81 6.98 -3.95
CA GLY A 167 -16.01 6.00 -4.69
C GLY A 167 -15.23 5.03 -3.80
N LEU A 168 -15.19 5.27 -2.49
CA LEU A 168 -14.63 4.33 -1.53
C LEU A 168 -15.68 3.28 -1.19
N VAL A 169 -15.54 2.12 -1.81
CA VAL A 169 -16.29 0.94 -1.42
C VAL A 169 -15.82 0.57 -0.01
N VAL A 170 -16.69 0.79 0.98
CA VAL A 170 -16.58 0.07 2.26
C VAL A 170 -16.61 -1.41 1.88
N ASN A 171 -15.66 -2.21 2.37
CA ASN A 171 -15.64 -3.67 2.18
C ASN A 171 -16.79 -4.35 2.95
N ASP A 172 -18.00 -3.80 2.83
CA ASP A 172 -19.21 -4.40 3.31
C ASP A 172 -19.47 -5.64 2.46
N LEU A 173 -19.77 -6.74 3.15
CA LEU A 173 -20.18 -7.96 2.48
C LEU A 173 -21.42 -7.65 1.65
N HIS A 174 -21.38 -7.95 0.35
CA HIS A 174 -22.56 -7.82 -0.52
C HIS A 174 -23.80 -8.39 0.18
N PRO A 175 -24.96 -7.72 0.16
CA PRO A 175 -26.15 -8.15 0.91
C PRO A 175 -26.47 -9.64 0.74
N ASP A 176 -26.40 -10.16 -0.49
CA ASP A 176 -26.62 -11.59 -0.76
C ASP A 176 -25.62 -12.52 -0.05
N ASN A 177 -24.36 -12.11 0.06
CA ASN A 177 -23.35 -12.88 0.80
C ASN A 177 -23.60 -12.81 2.30
N LYS A 178 -24.06 -11.65 2.80
CA LYS A 178 -24.44 -11.49 4.21
C LYS A 178 -25.61 -12.42 4.57
N VAL A 179 -26.68 -12.38 3.78
CA VAL A 179 -27.85 -13.26 3.94
C VAL A 179 -27.46 -14.73 3.82
N TYR A 180 -26.60 -15.08 2.85
CA TYR A 180 -26.11 -16.44 2.70
C TYR A 180 -25.38 -16.95 3.96
N ILE A 181 -24.52 -16.12 4.56
CA ILE A 181 -23.80 -16.48 5.79
C ILE A 181 -24.77 -16.60 6.96
N GLU A 182 -25.66 -15.63 7.16
CA GLU A 182 -26.63 -15.62 8.27
C GLU A 182 -27.52 -16.88 8.24
N VAL A 183 -28.15 -17.18 7.11
CA VAL A 183 -28.98 -18.39 6.95
C VAL A 183 -28.15 -19.66 7.10
N SER A 184 -26.92 -19.68 6.58
CA SER A 184 -26.02 -20.84 6.76
C SER A 184 -25.68 -21.07 8.23
N LEU A 185 -25.48 -20.01 9.01
CA LEU A 185 -25.20 -20.10 10.44
C LEU A 185 -26.41 -20.58 11.23
N GLU A 186 -27.61 -20.09 10.90
CA GLU A 186 -28.86 -20.55 11.52
C GLU A 186 -29.09 -22.05 11.29
N LEU A 187 -28.95 -22.50 10.04
CA LEU A 187 -29.12 -23.92 9.70
C LEU A 187 -27.99 -24.80 10.24
N PHE A 188 -26.77 -24.26 10.36
CA PHE A 188 -25.66 -24.96 11.01
C PHE A 188 -25.87 -25.08 12.52
N LYS A 189 -26.50 -24.09 13.16
CA LYS A 189 -26.84 -24.12 14.58
C LYS A 189 -27.76 -25.30 14.92
N GLU A 190 -28.76 -25.59 14.09
CA GLU A 190 -29.63 -26.77 14.26
C GLU A 190 -28.80 -28.07 14.32
N LEU A 191 -27.80 -28.22 13.43
CA LEU A 191 -26.92 -29.40 13.42
C LEU A 191 -25.99 -29.44 14.63
N PHE A 192 -25.47 -28.29 15.03
CA PHE A 192 -24.61 -28.14 16.20
C PHE A 192 -25.35 -28.48 17.50
N GLU A 193 -26.61 -28.06 17.63
CA GLU A 193 -27.44 -28.34 18.81
C GLU A 193 -27.79 -29.82 18.98
N ASN A 194 -27.76 -30.61 17.90
CA ASN A 194 -27.98 -32.07 17.93
C ASN A 194 -26.77 -32.86 18.47
N LEU A 195 -25.59 -32.23 18.60
CA LEU A 195 -24.45 -32.87 19.24
C LEU A 195 -24.71 -33.08 20.74
N SER A 196 -24.01 -34.06 21.33
CA SER A 196 -24.06 -34.26 22.78
C SER A 196 -23.61 -32.99 23.52
N ALA A 197 -24.14 -32.74 24.73
CA ALA A 197 -23.73 -31.56 25.52
C ALA A 197 -22.22 -31.45 25.70
N ARG A 198 -21.55 -32.61 25.87
CA ARG A 198 -20.08 -32.69 25.96
C ARG A 198 -19.39 -32.31 24.66
N ASP A 199 -19.88 -32.80 23.51
CA ASP A 199 -19.28 -32.51 22.22
C ASP A 199 -19.51 -31.05 21.81
N ARG A 200 -20.67 -30.47 22.14
CA ARG A 200 -20.93 -29.03 21.95
C ARG A 200 -19.97 -28.17 22.73
N GLU A 201 -19.75 -28.49 24.01
CA GLU A 201 -18.81 -27.76 24.86
C GLU A 201 -17.39 -27.78 24.29
N ILE A 202 -16.90 -28.98 23.93
CA ILE A 202 -15.54 -29.17 23.39
C ILE A 202 -15.38 -28.49 22.03
N LEU A 203 -16.30 -28.75 21.11
CA LEU A 203 -16.21 -28.26 19.74
C LEU A 203 -16.47 -26.74 19.66
N GLY A 204 -17.43 -26.25 20.44
CA GLY A 204 -17.76 -24.84 20.56
C GLY A 204 -16.57 -24.03 21.07
N ARG A 205 -15.96 -24.46 22.19
CA ARG A 205 -14.75 -23.82 22.72
C ARG A 205 -13.56 -23.93 21.78
N LYS A 206 -13.40 -25.05 21.07
CA LYS A 206 -12.28 -25.22 20.15
C LYS A 206 -12.27 -24.18 19.02
N TYR A 207 -13.43 -23.71 18.60
CA TYR A 207 -13.60 -22.81 17.45
C TYR A 207 -14.22 -21.45 17.79
N GLY A 208 -14.51 -21.17 19.06
CA GLY A 208 -15.18 -19.93 19.47
C GLY A 208 -16.57 -19.76 18.86
N ALA A 209 -17.35 -20.85 18.76
CA ALA A 209 -18.62 -20.87 18.04
C ALA A 209 -19.83 -20.84 18.97
N PHE A 210 -20.97 -20.31 18.51
CA PHE A 210 -22.27 -20.43 19.17
C PHE A 210 -22.32 -20.01 20.65
N GLY A 211 -21.58 -18.97 21.04
CA GLY A 211 -21.55 -18.44 22.40
C GLY A 211 -20.44 -19.01 23.29
N TYR A 212 -19.60 -19.89 22.75
CA TYR A 212 -18.38 -20.35 23.41
C TYR A 212 -17.18 -19.47 23.03
N GLU A 213 -16.30 -19.22 23.99
CA GLU A 213 -15.03 -18.52 23.77
C GLU A 213 -13.97 -19.47 23.18
N GLU A 214 -13.20 -19.00 22.21
CA GLU A 214 -12.12 -19.80 21.61
C GLU A 214 -11.04 -20.13 22.64
N THR A 215 -10.83 -21.43 22.88
CA THR A 215 -9.99 -21.94 23.96
C THR A 215 -8.98 -22.96 23.40
N SER A 216 -7.75 -22.97 23.92
CA SER A 216 -6.73 -23.93 23.46
C SER A 216 -7.09 -25.36 23.87
N VAL A 217 -6.57 -26.36 23.14
CA VAL A 217 -6.80 -27.78 23.46
C VAL A 217 -6.28 -28.15 24.84
N ASN A 218 -5.20 -27.52 25.30
CA ASN A 218 -4.64 -27.75 26.62
C ASN A 218 -5.60 -27.21 27.69
N ASP A 219 -6.08 -25.98 27.53
CA ASP A 219 -6.96 -25.35 28.52
C ASP A 219 -8.34 -26.04 28.56
N ILE A 220 -8.86 -26.53 27.42
CA ILE A 220 -10.06 -27.38 27.39
C ILE A 220 -9.83 -28.68 28.15
N ALA A 221 -8.66 -29.31 27.97
CA ALA A 221 -8.30 -30.56 28.65
C ALA A 221 -8.25 -30.36 30.17
N ASP A 222 -7.62 -29.28 30.61
CA ASP A 222 -7.50 -28.93 32.03
C ASP A 222 -8.86 -28.55 32.63
N TYR A 223 -9.66 -27.74 31.93
CA TYR A 223 -11.01 -27.34 32.34
C TYR A 223 -11.96 -28.54 32.50
N MET A 224 -11.91 -29.48 31.56
CA MET A 224 -12.79 -30.65 31.56
C MET A 224 -12.23 -31.86 32.31
N LEU A 225 -11.03 -31.74 32.89
CA LEU A 225 -10.32 -32.82 33.59
C LEU A 225 -10.16 -34.09 32.73
N ILE A 226 -9.81 -33.91 31.45
CA ILE A 226 -9.56 -34.99 30.49
C ILE A 226 -8.19 -34.82 29.83
N THR A 227 -7.71 -35.86 29.15
CA THR A 227 -6.43 -35.76 28.43
C THR A 227 -6.58 -34.97 27.13
N ARG A 228 -5.50 -34.34 26.69
CA ARG A 228 -5.42 -33.65 25.37
C ARG A 228 -5.81 -34.55 24.20
N ASN A 229 -5.44 -35.83 24.27
CA ASN A 229 -5.82 -36.83 23.28
C ASN A 229 -7.33 -37.09 23.28
N ALA A 230 -7.98 -37.09 24.46
CA ALA A 230 -9.43 -37.23 24.55
C ALA A 230 -10.15 -36.01 23.96
N VAL A 231 -9.65 -34.78 24.18
CA VAL A 231 -10.18 -33.57 23.54
C VAL A 231 -10.10 -33.68 22.02
N ASN A 232 -8.92 -33.98 21.46
CA ASN A 232 -8.75 -34.11 20.01
C ASN A 232 -9.64 -35.21 19.42
N LYS A 233 -9.80 -36.34 20.13
CA LYS A 233 -10.70 -37.42 19.72
C LYS A 233 -12.16 -36.97 19.71
N ALA A 234 -12.59 -36.20 20.72
CA ALA A 234 -13.94 -35.64 20.79
C ALA A 234 -14.19 -34.62 19.66
N VAL A 235 -13.24 -33.70 19.40
CA VAL A 235 -13.32 -32.76 18.27
C VAL A 235 -13.50 -33.49 16.95
N ASN A 236 -12.65 -34.49 16.68
CA ASN A 236 -12.73 -35.28 15.44
C ASN A 236 -14.05 -36.04 15.34
N SER A 237 -14.50 -36.67 16.43
CA SER A 237 -15.76 -37.41 16.48
C SER A 237 -16.97 -36.50 16.23
N ALA A 238 -17.04 -35.35 16.93
CA ALA A 238 -18.10 -34.38 16.79
C ALA A 238 -18.15 -33.78 15.38
N THR A 239 -16.98 -33.47 14.80
CA THR A 239 -16.86 -32.98 13.43
C THR A 239 -17.37 -34.01 12.42
N GLU A 240 -17.05 -35.29 12.63
CA GLU A 240 -17.52 -36.36 11.75
C GLU A 240 -19.03 -36.60 11.87
N ILE A 241 -19.61 -36.44 13.07
CA ILE A 241 -21.07 -36.46 13.25
C ILE A 241 -21.71 -35.31 12.47
N LEU A 242 -21.22 -34.08 12.64
CA LEU A 242 -21.73 -32.91 11.89
C LEU A 242 -21.61 -33.10 10.37
N ARG A 243 -20.51 -33.70 9.92
CA ARG A 243 -20.29 -34.00 8.50
C ARG A 243 -21.32 -35.00 7.98
N LYS A 244 -21.60 -36.08 8.73
CA LYS A 244 -22.61 -37.08 8.36
C LYS A 244 -24.00 -36.45 8.33
N GLU A 245 -24.39 -35.73 9.37
CA GLU A 245 -25.68 -35.05 9.45
C GLU A 245 -25.84 -34.01 8.33
N TYR A 246 -24.79 -33.25 8.04
CA TYR A 246 -24.77 -32.33 6.90
C TYR A 246 -25.09 -33.06 5.59
N HIS A 247 -24.42 -34.18 5.32
CA HIS A 247 -24.62 -34.96 4.10
C HIS A 247 -25.94 -35.73 4.05
N ASN A 248 -26.52 -36.06 5.20
CA ASN A 248 -27.79 -36.77 5.39
C ASN A 248 -29.01 -35.87 5.14
N GLY A 249 -29.00 -35.13 4.03
CA GLY A 249 -30.15 -34.32 3.61
C GLY A 249 -30.44 -33.11 4.49
N SER A 250 -29.47 -32.61 5.27
CA SER A 250 -29.65 -31.42 6.10
C SER A 250 -30.19 -30.23 5.30
N LYS A 251 -31.02 -29.40 5.97
CA LYS A 251 -31.48 -28.13 5.40
C LYS A 251 -30.30 -27.25 4.95
N LEU A 252 -29.20 -27.23 5.71
CA LEU A 252 -27.99 -26.48 5.37
C LEU A 252 -27.40 -26.91 4.03
N LYS A 253 -27.32 -28.22 3.77
CA LYS A 253 -26.83 -28.74 2.48
C LYS A 253 -27.73 -28.28 1.34
N TRP A 254 -29.05 -28.42 1.50
CA TRP A 254 -30.01 -27.99 0.48
C TRP A 254 -29.96 -26.48 0.23
N TRP A 255 -29.90 -25.67 1.28
CA TRP A 255 -29.70 -24.22 1.18
C TRP A 255 -28.47 -23.87 0.35
N ARG A 256 -27.31 -24.46 0.67
CA ARG A 256 -26.06 -24.19 -0.06
C ARG A 256 -26.12 -24.63 -1.51
N LEU A 257 -26.76 -25.77 -1.81
CA LEU A 257 -26.94 -26.26 -3.18
C LEU A 257 -27.89 -25.38 -3.99
N CYS A 258 -29.05 -25.00 -3.42
CA CYS A 258 -30.01 -24.12 -4.07
C CYS A 258 -29.41 -22.73 -4.32
N ASN A 259 -28.74 -22.15 -3.33
CA ASN A 259 -28.09 -20.85 -3.48
C ASN A 259 -27.00 -20.87 -4.56
N ARG A 260 -26.23 -21.96 -4.65
CA ARG A 260 -25.25 -22.15 -5.73
C ARG A 260 -25.93 -22.22 -7.09
N ALA A 261 -26.98 -23.04 -7.24
CA ALA A 261 -27.70 -23.17 -8.50
C ALA A 261 -28.34 -21.84 -8.95
N VAL A 262 -28.85 -21.03 -8.01
CA VAL A 262 -29.38 -19.69 -8.30
C VAL A 262 -28.26 -18.75 -8.75
N LYS A 263 -27.11 -18.74 -8.05
CA LYS A 263 -25.94 -17.95 -8.46
C LYS A 263 -25.46 -18.33 -9.87
N ASP A 264 -25.27 -19.62 -10.13
CA ASP A 264 -24.86 -20.14 -11.43
C ASP A 264 -25.85 -19.74 -12.55
N ALA A 265 -27.16 -19.77 -12.27
CA ALA A 265 -28.20 -19.38 -13.22
C ALA A 265 -28.27 -17.86 -13.46
N LEU A 266 -27.94 -17.03 -12.46
CA LEU A 266 -27.87 -15.57 -12.60
C LEU A 266 -26.61 -15.15 -13.35
N GLU A 267 -25.47 -15.76 -13.06
CA GLU A 267 -24.19 -15.52 -13.75
C GLU A 267 -24.24 -15.97 -15.22
N GLY A 268 -24.93 -17.09 -15.51
CA GLY A 268 -25.15 -17.58 -16.88
C GLY A 268 -26.15 -16.77 -17.71
N ARG A 269 -26.92 -15.85 -17.10
CA ARG A 269 -27.84 -14.93 -17.81
C ARG A 269 -27.20 -13.60 -18.19
N THR A 270 -25.99 -13.32 -17.67
CA THR A 270 -25.22 -12.10 -17.95
C THR A 270 -24.13 -12.30 -19.02
N ALA A 271 -24.13 -13.45 -19.71
CA ALA A 271 -23.24 -13.78 -20.82
C ALA A 271 -23.99 -13.75 -22.17
#